data_AF-A0A414PXN5-F1
#
_entry.id   AF-A0A414PXN5-F1
#
_cell.length_a   1.000
_cell.length_b   1.000
_cell.length_c   1.000
_cell.angle_alpha   90.00
_cell.angle_beta   90.00
_cell.angle_gamma   90.00
#
_symmetry.space_group_name_H-M   'P 1'
#
loop_
_entity.id
_entity.type
_entity.pdbx_description
1 polymer ?
#
loop_
_entity_poly.entity_id
_entity_poly.type
_entity_poly.pdbx_seq_one_letter_code
_entity_poly.pdbx_strand_id
1 'polypeptide(L)' 'MEIKANSTWINKKNGREYEVIKEAIDCTNERDGLIVVVYICKEVEGKLFVREKKEFLNKFFQK' A
#
# COMPACT_ATOMS: atom_id res chain seq x y z
N MET A 1 -10.71 2.14 -8.21
CA MET A 1 -9.39 1.88 -8.83
C MET A 1 -8.91 0.53 -8.34
N GLU A 2 -8.49 -0.35 -9.25
CA GLU A 2 -7.96 -1.68 -8.94
C GLU A 2 -6.47 -1.57 -8.62
N ILE A 3 -6.01 -2.13 -7.50
CA ILE A 3 -4.60 -2.14 -7.14
C ILE A 3 -4.03 -3.50 -7.57
N LYS A 4 -3.08 -3.47 -8.51
CA LYS A 4 -2.44 -4.69 -9.02
C LYS A 4 -1.22 -5.05 -8.17
N ALA A 5 -1.02 -6.34 -7.91
CA ALA A 5 0.24 -6.83 -7.37
C ALA A 5 1.41 -6.47 -8.31
N ASN A 6 2.59 -6.23 -7.72
CA ASN A 6 3.81 -5.78 -8.36
C ASN A 6 3.70 -4.42 -9.08
N SER A 7 2.64 -3.65 -8.83
CA SER A 7 2.52 -2.28 -9.36
C SER A 7 3.40 -1.31 -8.56
N THR A 8 3.98 -0.34 -9.26
CA THR A 8 4.82 0.70 -8.66
C THR A 8 4.01 1.97 -8.39
N TRP A 9 4.17 2.51 -7.18
CA TRP A 9 3.44 3.69 -6.70
C TRP A 9 4.41 4.68 -6.08
N ILE A 10 4.14 5.97 -6.27
CA ILE A 10 4.94 7.06 -5.72
C ILE A 10 4.15 7.74 -4.60
N ASN A 11 4.80 7.93 -3.45
CA ASN A 11 4.20 8.66 -2.35
C ASN A 11 4.23 10.17 -2.62
N LYS A 12 3.06 10.82 -2.56
CA LYS A 12 2.89 12.26 -2.84
C LYS A 12 3.69 13.18 -1.90
N LYS A 13 4.01 12.72 -0.68
CA LYS A 13 4.69 13.54 0.34
C LYS A 13 6.21 13.56 0.14
N ASN A 14 6.84 12.41 -0.08
CA ASN A 14 8.30 12.27 -0.08
C ASN A 14 8.88 11.87 -1.44
N GLY A 15 8.04 11.60 -2.44
CA GLY A 15 8.48 11.21 -3.78
C GLY A 15 9.08 9.81 -3.89
N ARG A 16 9.10 9.02 -2.81
CA ARG A 16 9.71 7.69 -2.81
C ARG A 16 8.87 6.67 -3.57
N GLU A 17 9.56 5.69 -4.15
CA GLU A 17 8.94 4.58 -4.85
C GLU A 17 8.63 3.40 -3.92
N TYR A 18 7.43 2.87 -4.11
CA TYR A 18 6.91 1.72 -3.39
C TYR A 18 6.33 0.72 -4.37
N GLU A 19 6.43 -0.55 -4.03
CA GLU A 19 5.86 -1.65 -4.81
C GLU A 19 4.76 -2.32 -4.00
N VAL A 20 3.58 -2.48 -4.62
CA VAL A 20 2.48 -3.21 -4.00
C VAL A 20 2.72 -4.70 -4.13
N ILE A 21 2.66 -5.40 -3.01
CA ILE A 21 2.75 -6.86 -2.97
C ILE A 21 1.37 -7.47 -3.22
N LYS A 22 0.36 -7.05 -2.45
CA LYS A 22 -1.02 -7.53 -2.56
C LYS A 22 -2.02 -6.64 -1.84
N GLU A 23 -3.30 -6.80 -2.17
CA GLU A 23 -4.40 -6.41 -1.30
C GLU A 23 -4.67 -7.52 -0.27
N ALA A 24 -5.16 -7.13 0.91
CA ALA A 24 -5.57 -8.05 1.96
C ALA A 24 -6.77 -7.48 2.73
N ILE A 25 -7.39 -8.31 3.56
CA ILE A 25 -8.43 -7.91 4.50
C ILE A 25 -7.80 -7.87 5.89
N ASP A 26 -8.00 -6.77 6.59
CA ASP A 26 -7.66 -6.66 8.01
C ASP A 26 -8.68 -7.50 8.81
N CYS A 27 -8.17 -8.44 9.61
CA CYS A 27 -9.00 -9.35 10.42
C CYS A 27 -8.94 -9.00 11.92
N THR A 28 -8.44 -7.81 12.29
CA THR A 28 -8.45 -7.37 13.68
C THR A 28 -9.85 -6.93 14.09
N ASN A 29 -10.30 -7.27 15.31
CA ASN A 29 -11.67 -7.03 15.76
C ASN A 29 -12.17 -5.58 15.55
N GLU A 30 -11.27 -4.58 15.66
CA GLU A 30 -11.61 -3.16 15.50
C GLU A 30 -11.69 -2.69 14.04
N ARG A 31 -11.08 -3.44 13.11
CA ARG A 31 -10.92 -3.09 11.69
C ARG A 31 -11.35 -4.20 10.75
N ASP A 32 -12.10 -5.16 11.28
CA ASP A 32 -12.50 -6.36 10.55
C ASP A 32 -13.24 -5.98 9.26
N GLY A 33 -12.84 -6.61 8.16
CA GLY A 33 -13.38 -6.35 6.83
C GLY A 33 -12.78 -5.13 6.10
N LEU A 34 -11.86 -4.37 6.70
CA LEU A 34 -11.20 -3.27 5.99
C LEU A 34 -10.19 -3.80 4.97
N ILE A 35 -10.29 -3.30 3.74
CA ILE A 35 -9.33 -3.62 2.68
C ILE A 35 -8.05 -2.81 2.91
N VAL A 36 -6.94 -3.52 3.01
CA VAL A 36 -5.60 -2.95 3.18
C VAL A 36 -4.69 -3.31 2.01
N VAL A 37 -3.69 -2.49 1.79
CA VAL A 37 -2.64 -2.66 0.78
C VAL A 37 -1.35 -2.99 1.50
N VAL A 38 -0.72 -4.09 1.11
CA VAL A 38 0.60 -4.51 1.58
C VAL A 38 1.63 -4.10 0.54
N TYR A 39 2.66 -3.35 0.93
CA TYR A 39 3.63 -2.78 0.01
C TYR A 39 5.03 -2.66 0.64
N ILE A 40 6.06 -2.58 -0.20
CA ILE A 40 7.47 -2.40 0.20
C ILE A 40 8.02 -1.09 -0.36
N CYS A 41 9.03 -0.52 0.30
CA CYS A 41 9.75 0.64 -0.24
C CYS A 41 10.96 0.15 -1.02
N LYS A 42 11.14 0.58 -2.28
CA LYS A 42 12.29 0.15 -3.09
C LYS A 42 13.63 0.64 -2.54
N GLU A 43 13.63 1.73 -1.76
CA GLU A 43 14.81 2.31 -1.13
C GLU A 43 15.11 1.74 0.27
N VAL A 44 14.20 0.96 0.86
CA VAL A 44 14.35 0.42 2.22
C VAL A 44 14.04 -1.07 2.21
N GLU A 45 15.09 -1.88 2.13
CA GLU A 45 14.99 -3.33 2.11
C GLU A 45 14.48 -3.91 3.43
N GLY A 46 13.83 -5.08 3.34
CA GLY A 46 13.41 -5.87 4.50
C GLY A 46 12.20 -5.33 5.28
N LYS A 47 11.58 -4.22 4.84
CA LYS A 47 10.39 -3.65 5.51
C LYS A 47 9.12 -3.82 4.69
N LEU A 48 8.10 -4.40 5.32
CA LEU A 48 6.73 -4.44 4.83
C LEU A 48 5.89 -3.35 5.50
N PHE A 49 5.07 -2.71 4.70
CA PHE A 49 4.14 -1.68 5.15
C PHE A 49 2.71 -2.12 4.81
N VAL A 50 1.77 -1.75 5.68
CA VAL A 50 0.34 -1.99 5.50
C VAL A 50 -0.39 -0.66 5.67
N ARG A 51 -1.37 -0.40 4.81
CA ARG A 51 -2.20 0.80 4.87
C ARG A 51 -3.61 0.52 4.37
N GLU A 52 -4.61 1.16 4.96
CA GLU A 52 -5.98 1.11 4.42
C GLU A 52 -6.01 1.58 2.96
N LYS A 53 -6.74 0.85 2.10
CA LYS A 53 -6.80 1.12 0.65
C LYS A 53 -7.18 2.56 0.31
N LYS A 54 -8.18 3.13 1.00
CA LYS A 54 -8.60 4.53 0.76
C LYS A 54 -7.47 5.51 1.09
N GLU A 55 -6.82 5.32 2.24
CA GLU A 55 -5.71 6.17 2.65
C GLU A 55 -4.50 6.01 1.71
N PHE A 56 -4.24 4.81 1.22
CA PHE A 56 -3.20 4.55 0.22
C PHE A 56 -3.48 5.30 -1.08
N LEU A 57 -4.68 5.18 -1.66
CA LEU A 57 -5.04 5.91 -2.89
C LEU A 57 -5.00 7.44 -2.73
N ASN A 58 -5.26 7.94 -1.51
CA ASN A 58 -5.14 9.37 -1.22
C ASN A 58 -3.68 9.83 -1.16
N LYS A 59 -2.77 9.01 -0.63
CA LYS A 59 -1.36 9.39 -0.40
C LYS A 59 -0.42 9.05 -1.55
N PHE A 60 -0.83 8.17 -2.45
CA PHE A 60 0.02 7.65 -3.52
C PHE A 60 -0.62 7.89 -4.89
N PHE A 61 0.20 7.89 -5.93
CA PHE A 61 -0.27 7.81 -7.31
C PHE A 61 0.49 6.68 -8.01
N GLN A 62 -0.19 6.03 -8.96
CA GLN A 62 0.42 4.97 -9.74
C GLN A 62 1.43 5.58 -10.72
N LYS A 63 2.65 5.02 -10.74
CA LYS A 63 3.70 5.42 -11.68
C LYS A 63 3.40 4.89 -13.07
#